data_AF-A0A7T5UP90-F1
#
_entry.id   AF-A0A7T5UP90-F1
#
_cell.length_a   1.000
_cell.length_b   1.000
_cell.length_c   1.000
_cell.angle_alpha   90.00
_cell.angle_beta   90.00
_cell.angle_gamma   90.00
#
_symmetry.space_group_name_H-M   'P 1'
#
loop_
_entity.id
_entity.type
_entity.pdbx_description
1 polymer ?
#
loop_
_entity_poly.entity_id
_entity_poly.type
_entity_poly.pdbx_seq_one_letter_code
_entity_poly.pdbx_strand_id
1 'polypeptide(L)'
;MFVKSAYATCPVCIVTVGGGLFIAKKLGIDDLLVSIWISGLNTTLGFWIASRTKRFIFRNPVITSLILYGLTVGYLIYSKQIGHAGNTFWNIDKILLGMSLGMFIFFLAIFIDKFLRYKNGGKVVFFYQKVIIPVLMLVVTTVLFSFLLKIK
;
A
#
# COMPACT_ATOMS: atom_id res chain seq x y z
N MET A 1 29.59 10.09 9.41
CA MET A 1 28.72 8.90 9.25
C MET A 1 27.98 9.03 7.91
N PHE A 2 28.48 8.39 6.85
CA PHE A 2 27.84 8.42 5.53
C PHE A 2 26.57 7.59 5.57
N VAL A 3 25.42 8.24 5.73
CA VAL A 3 24.12 7.59 5.59
C VAL A 3 23.95 7.23 4.12
N LYS A 4 24.18 5.95 3.77
CA LYS A 4 23.76 5.40 2.47
C LYS A 4 22.31 5.80 2.25
N SER A 5 22.03 6.42 1.10
CA SER A 5 20.68 6.80 0.68
C SER A 5 19.75 5.61 0.86
N ALA A 6 18.94 5.69 1.91
CA ALA A 6 18.05 4.62 2.32
C ALA A 6 16.83 4.63 1.40
N TYR A 7 17.02 4.12 0.17
CA TYR A 7 15.97 3.54 -0.66
C TYR A 7 15.39 2.25 -0.04
N ALA A 8 15.32 2.19 1.30
CA ALA A 8 14.81 1.08 2.06
C ALA A 8 13.46 1.50 2.64
N THR A 9 12.39 1.04 1.99
CA THR A 9 11.11 0.88 2.68
C THR A 9 11.37 0.00 3.89
N CYS A 10 11.09 0.54 5.08
CA CYS A 10 11.57 -0.06 6.33
C CYS A 10 10.77 -1.34 6.66
N PRO A 11 11.39 -2.35 7.30
CA PRO A 11 10.67 -3.46 7.92
C PRO A 11 9.50 -2.99 8.79
N VAL A 12 9.68 -1.84 9.46
CA VAL A 12 8.62 -1.13 10.20
C VAL A 12 7.37 -0.88 9.35
N CYS A 13 7.46 -0.44 8.08
CA CYS A 13 6.27 -0.22 7.25
C CYS A 13 5.50 -1.52 7.01
N ILE A 14 6.22 -2.63 6.77
CA ILE A 14 5.60 -3.94 6.56
C ILE A 14 4.90 -4.41 7.84
N VAL A 15 5.54 -4.24 9.00
CA VAL A 15 4.97 -4.59 10.31
C VAL A 15 3.75 -3.72 10.62
N THR A 16 3.81 -2.42 10.38
CA THR A 16 2.70 -1.50 10.65
C THR A 16 1.52 -1.76 9.72
N VAL A 17 1.73 -1.90 8.41
CA VAL A 17 0.66 -2.16 7.44
C VAL A 17 0.10 -3.58 7.63
N GLY A 18 0.95 -4.57 7.85
CA GLY A 18 0.54 -5.95 8.11
C GLY A 18 -0.22 -6.10 9.43
N GLY A 19 0.21 -5.41 10.48
CA GLY A 19 -0.49 -5.37 11.76
C GLY A 19 -1.86 -4.69 11.65
N GLY A 20 -1.95 -3.57 10.94
CA GLY A 20 -3.21 -2.89 10.67
C GLY A 20 -4.19 -3.78 9.89
N LEU A 21 -3.70 -4.49 8.87
CA LEU A 21 -4.49 -5.45 8.10
C LEU A 21 -5.03 -6.60 8.98
N PHE A 22 -4.18 -7.16 9.85
CA PHE A 22 -4.57 -8.25 10.75
C PHE A 22 -5.69 -7.81 11.71
N ILE A 23 -5.57 -6.62 12.29
CA ILE A 23 -6.58 -6.04 13.17
C ILE A 23 -7.87 -5.77 12.38
N ALA A 24 -7.77 -5.18 11.19
CA ALA A 24 -8.93 -4.87 10.35
C ALA A 24 -9.74 -6.12 9.99
N LYS A 25 -9.06 -7.22 9.64
CA LYS A 25 -9.72 -8.49 9.35
C LYS A 25 -10.41 -9.09 10.57
N LYS A 26 -9.80 -9.00 11.76
CA LYS A 26 -10.40 -9.51 12.99
C LYS A 26 -11.65 -8.72 13.41
N LEU A 27 -11.69 -7.43 13.09
CA LEU A 27 -12.83 -6.55 13.38
C LEU A 27 -13.98 -6.68 12.37
N GLY A 28 -13.86 -7.54 11.35
CA GLY A 28 -14.92 -7.75 10.35
C GLY A 28 -15.16 -6.54 9.44
N ILE A 29 -14.10 -5.75 9.18
CA ILE A 29 -14.19 -4.56 8.31
C ILE A 29 -14.41 -5.00 6.85
N ASP A 30 -15.17 -4.20 6.07
CA ASP A 30 -15.42 -4.40 4.64
C ASP A 30 -14.16 -4.77 3.83
N ASP A 31 -14.33 -5.70 2.88
CA ASP A 31 -13.26 -6.18 1.98
C ASP A 31 -12.59 -5.06 1.17
N LEU A 32 -13.33 -3.99 0.86
CA LEU A 32 -12.78 -2.80 0.18
C LEU A 32 -11.69 -2.15 1.03
N LEU A 33 -11.93 -1.99 2.33
CA LEU A 33 -10.98 -1.34 3.23
C LEU A 33 -9.78 -2.25 3.48
N VAL A 34 -10.01 -3.55 3.67
CA VAL A 34 -8.95 -4.56 3.82
C VAL A 34 -8.04 -4.58 2.59
N SER A 35 -8.62 -4.52 1.39
CA SER A 35 -7.87 -4.56 0.13
C SER A 35 -7.01 -3.32 -0.16
N ILE A 36 -7.39 -2.14 0.34
CA ILE A 36 -6.53 -0.93 0.35
C ILE A 36 -5.21 -1.22 1.09
N TRP A 37 -5.29 -1.87 2.25
CA TRP A 37 -4.13 -2.19 3.09
C TRP A 37 -3.26 -3.31 2.48
N ILE A 38 -3.89 -4.32 1.86
CA ILE A 38 -3.17 -5.36 1.10
C ILE A 38 -2.30 -4.73 0.01
N SER A 39 -2.81 -3.73 -0.69
CA SER A 39 -2.06 -3.05 -1.75
C SER A 39 -0.92 -2.17 -1.21
N GLY A 40 -1.13 -1.52 -0.06
CA GLY A 40 -0.05 -0.85 0.67
C GLY A 40 1.07 -1.83 1.05
N LEU A 41 0.71 -3.01 1.54
CA LEU A 41 1.67 -4.07 1.87
C LEU A 41 2.44 -4.54 0.63
N ASN A 42 1.75 -4.80 -0.47
CA ASN A 42 2.37 -5.16 -1.75
C ASN A 42 3.37 -4.12 -2.24
N THR A 43 3.00 -2.84 -2.16
CA THR A 43 3.88 -1.75 -2.58
C THR A 43 5.10 -1.66 -1.67
N THR A 44 4.93 -1.79 -0.35
CA THR A 44 6.08 -1.77 0.56
C THR A 44 7.04 -2.94 0.35
N LEU A 45 6.50 -4.15 0.16
CA LEU A 45 7.28 -5.35 -0.14
C LEU A 45 7.97 -5.22 -1.50
N GLY A 46 7.30 -4.66 -2.50
CA GLY A 46 7.87 -4.48 -3.84
C GLY A 46 9.10 -3.58 -3.81
N PHE A 47 9.02 -2.48 -3.07
CA PHE A 47 10.18 -1.61 -2.86
C PHE A 47 11.28 -2.28 -2.03
N TRP A 48 10.93 -3.06 -1.01
CA TRP A 48 11.91 -3.79 -0.20
C TRP A 48 12.67 -4.84 -1.02
N ILE A 49 11.96 -5.69 -1.77
CA ILE A 49 12.54 -6.71 -2.66
C ILE A 49 13.42 -6.05 -3.72
N ALA A 50 12.97 -4.93 -4.30
CA ALA A 50 13.74 -4.24 -5.32
C ALA A 50 15.06 -3.66 -4.79
N SER A 51 15.08 -3.23 -3.52
CA SER A 51 16.30 -2.75 -2.87
C SER A 51 17.32 -3.86 -2.56
N ARG A 52 16.86 -5.13 -2.45
CA ARG A 52 17.68 -6.26 -2.03
C ARG A 52 18.13 -7.16 -3.18
N THR A 53 17.36 -7.18 -4.27
CA THR A 53 17.58 -8.07 -5.41
C THR A 53 18.70 -7.57 -6.32
N LYS A 54 19.55 -8.50 -6.79
CA LYS A 54 20.59 -8.23 -7.81
C LYS A 54 20.12 -8.45 -9.26
N ARG A 55 18.95 -9.06 -9.48
CA ARG A 55 18.38 -9.32 -10.81
C ARG A 55 17.82 -8.04 -11.42
N PHE A 56 18.08 -7.83 -12.72
CA PHE A 56 17.73 -6.60 -13.45
C PHE A 56 16.21 -6.31 -13.44
N ILE A 57 15.37 -7.32 -13.66
CA ILE A 57 13.91 -7.18 -13.74
C ILE A 57 13.30 -6.66 -12.42
N PHE A 58 13.80 -7.15 -11.29
CA PHE A 58 13.30 -6.78 -9.96
C PHE A 58 14.00 -5.55 -9.38
N ARG A 59 14.92 -4.91 -10.11
CA ARG A 59 15.67 -3.76 -9.59
C ARG A 59 14.79 -2.50 -9.52
N ASN A 60 13.76 -2.42 -10.36
CA ASN A 60 12.83 -1.29 -10.35
C ASN A 60 11.72 -1.53 -9.30
N PRO A 61 11.60 -0.68 -8.28
CA PRO A 61 10.60 -0.84 -7.22
C PRO A 61 9.15 -0.72 -7.72
N VAL A 62 8.91 0.08 -8.76
CA VAL A 62 7.57 0.24 -9.36
C VAL A 62 7.16 -1.04 -10.06
N ILE A 63 8.05 -1.60 -10.90
CA ILE A 63 7.80 -2.85 -11.63
C ILE A 63 7.60 -4.00 -10.64
N THR A 64 8.44 -4.08 -9.60
CA THR A 64 8.32 -5.14 -8.59
C THR A 64 7.01 -5.02 -7.81
N SER A 65 6.56 -3.80 -7.49
CA SER A 65 5.26 -3.57 -6.84
C SER A 65 4.09 -3.96 -7.75
N LEU A 66 4.17 -3.68 -9.05
CA LEU A 66 3.17 -4.11 -10.04
C LEU A 66 3.13 -5.63 -10.20
N ILE A 67 4.28 -6.30 -10.19
CA ILE A 67 4.36 -7.76 -10.21
C ILE A 67 3.68 -8.35 -8.97
N LEU A 68 3.97 -7.81 -7.78
CA LEU A 68 3.31 -8.25 -6.54
C LEU A 68 1.81 -7.99 -6.56
N TYR A 69 1.39 -6.82 -7.04
CA TYR A 69 -0.02 -6.51 -7.24
C TYR A 69 -0.72 -7.56 -8.12
N GLY A 70 -0.14 -7.85 -9.30
CA GLY A 70 -0.68 -8.84 -10.23
C GLY A 70 -0.70 -10.25 -9.64
N LEU A 71 0.34 -10.63 -8.90
CA LEU A 71 0.41 -11.93 -8.23
C LEU A 71 -0.67 -12.07 -7.14
N THR A 72 -0.88 -11.02 -6.35
CA THR A 72 -1.94 -11.01 -5.33
C THR A 72 -3.33 -11.06 -5.95
N VAL A 73 -3.59 -10.29 -7.01
CA VAL A 73 -4.86 -10.36 -7.75
C VAL A 73 -5.06 -11.77 -8.33
N GLY A 74 -4.04 -12.36 -8.96
CA GLY A 74 -4.10 -13.72 -9.49
C GLY A 74 -4.39 -14.77 -8.40
N TYR A 75 -3.77 -14.65 -7.23
CA TYR A 75 -4.05 -15.51 -6.07
C TYR A 75 -5.49 -15.35 -5.56
N LEU A 76 -6.00 -14.11 -5.52
CA LEU A 76 -7.37 -13.80 -5.09
C LEU A 76 -8.43 -14.33 -6.08
N ILE A 77 -8.14 -14.32 -7.38
CA ILE A 77 -8.98 -14.95 -8.41
C ILE A 77 -8.95 -16.47 -8.25
N TYR A 78 -7.76 -17.07 -8.09
CA TYR A 78 -7.61 -18.52 -7.90
C TYR A 78 -8.33 -19.03 -6.66
N SER A 79 -8.27 -18.27 -5.56
CA SER A 79 -8.98 -18.56 -4.31
C SER A 79 -10.47 -18.21 -4.34
N LYS A 80 -11.00 -17.75 -5.48
CA LYS A 80 -12.41 -17.36 -5.70
C LYS A 80 -12.92 -16.29 -4.71
N GLN A 81 -12.02 -15.46 -4.20
CA GLN A 81 -12.36 -14.34 -3.31
C GLN A 81 -12.84 -13.11 -4.10
N ILE A 82 -12.43 -13.01 -5.37
CA ILE A 82 -12.86 -11.96 -6.32
C ILE A 82 -14.03 -12.47 -7.17
N GLY A 83 -15.01 -11.60 -7.44
CA GLY A 83 -16.11 -11.88 -8.38
C GLY A 83 -17.34 -12.56 -7.78
N HIS A 84 -17.52 -12.52 -6.46
CA HIS A 84 -18.76 -12.99 -5.83
C HIS A 84 -19.92 -12.03 -6.15
N ALA A 85 -21.07 -12.58 -6.53
CA ALA A 85 -22.30 -11.82 -6.74
C ALA A 85 -22.72 -11.15 -5.42
N GLY A 86 -22.52 -9.83 -5.31
CA GLY A 86 -22.77 -9.04 -4.09
C GLY A 86 -21.55 -8.29 -3.54
N ASN A 87 -20.32 -8.60 -3.99
CA ASN A 87 -19.11 -7.88 -3.57
C ASN A 87 -18.68 -6.79 -4.56
N THR A 88 -19.65 -6.07 -5.12
CA THR A 88 -19.41 -4.98 -6.08
C THR A 88 -19.69 -3.62 -5.44
N PHE A 89 -18.79 -2.67 -5.68
CA PHE A 89 -18.98 -1.25 -5.38
C PHE A 89 -18.87 -0.48 -6.69
N TRP A 90 -19.94 0.22 -7.07
CA TRP A 90 -20.04 0.90 -8.38
C TRP A 90 -19.82 -0.04 -9.59
N ASN A 91 -20.41 -1.24 -9.54
CA ASN A 91 -20.29 -2.25 -10.60
C ASN A 91 -18.86 -2.79 -10.82
N ILE A 92 -17.90 -2.42 -9.95
CA ILE A 92 -16.53 -2.92 -9.91
C ILE A 92 -16.39 -3.78 -8.65
N ASP A 93 -15.58 -4.84 -8.71
CA ASP A 93 -15.27 -5.66 -7.53
C ASP A 93 -14.61 -4.81 -6.43
N LYS A 94 -15.13 -4.91 -5.19
CA LYS A 94 -14.66 -4.12 -4.03
C LYS A 94 -13.16 -4.30 -3.78
N ILE A 95 -12.65 -5.51 -3.97
CA ILE A 95 -11.26 -5.85 -3.70
C ILE A 95 -10.37 -5.21 -4.76
N LEU A 96 -10.74 -5.32 -6.04
CA LEU A 96 -9.95 -4.71 -7.12
C LEU A 96 -9.92 -3.17 -7.02
N LEU A 97 -11.07 -2.57 -6.69
CA LEU A 97 -11.17 -1.13 -6.46
C LEU A 97 -10.32 -0.69 -5.26
N GLY A 98 -10.42 -1.37 -4.12
CA GLY A 98 -9.62 -1.04 -2.96
C GLY A 98 -8.13 -1.26 -3.18
N MET A 99 -7.73 -2.35 -3.86
CA MET A 99 -6.32 -2.59 -4.18
C MET A 99 -5.74 -1.52 -5.11
N SER A 100 -6.43 -1.17 -6.19
CA SER A 100 -5.96 -0.16 -7.15
C SER A 100 -5.83 1.22 -6.50
N LEU A 101 -6.83 1.60 -5.70
CA LEU A 101 -6.84 2.86 -4.97
C LEU A 101 -5.73 2.90 -3.90
N GLY A 102 -5.55 1.82 -3.14
CA GLY A 102 -4.47 1.69 -2.16
C GLY A 102 -3.08 1.82 -2.77
N MET A 103 -2.87 1.24 -3.95
CA MET A 103 -1.59 1.35 -4.68
C MET A 103 -1.32 2.79 -5.07
N PHE A 104 -2.31 3.45 -5.68
CA PHE A 104 -2.22 4.83 -6.13
C PHE A 104 -1.90 5.78 -4.97
N ILE A 105 -2.63 5.67 -3.86
CA ILE A 105 -2.41 6.47 -2.66
C ILE A 105 -1.02 6.21 -2.06
N PHE A 106 -0.56 4.96 -2.04
CA PHE A 106 0.77 4.64 -1.53
C PHE A 106 1.88 5.27 -2.38
N PHE A 107 1.76 5.22 -3.71
CA PHE A 107 2.70 5.90 -4.59
C PHE A 107 2.68 7.41 -4.42
N LEU A 108 1.50 8.00 -4.27
CA LEU A 108 1.34 9.42 -4.00
C LEU A 108 2.02 9.79 -2.67
N ALA A 109 1.87 8.98 -1.62
CA ALA A 109 2.54 9.19 -0.35
C ALA A 109 4.07 9.14 -0.45
N ILE A 110 4.63 8.22 -1.25
CA ILE A 110 6.07 8.17 -1.54
C ILE A 110 6.51 9.44 -2.30
N PHE A 111 5.71 9.89 -3.25
CA PHE A 111 5.99 11.11 -4.01
C PHE A 111 5.99 12.33 -3.09
N ILE A 112 5.01 12.44 -2.20
CA ILE A 112 4.91 13.52 -1.20
C ILE A 112 6.12 13.49 -0.25
N ASP A 113 6.52 12.31 0.26
CA ASP A 113 7.73 12.20 1.10
C ASP A 113 8.98 12.72 0.37
N LYS A 114 9.17 12.36 -0.91
CA LYS A 114 10.28 12.86 -1.74
C LYS A 114 10.19 14.36 -1.98
N PHE A 115 8.99 14.88 -2.25
CA PHE A 115 8.76 16.30 -2.47
C PHE A 115 9.06 17.14 -1.22
N LEU A 116 8.62 16.68 -0.04
CA LEU A 116 8.92 17.34 1.23
C LEU A 116 10.43 17.38 1.52
N ARG A 117 11.15 16.28 1.25
CA ARG A 117 12.60 16.25 1.39
C ARG A 117 13.27 17.21 0.42
N TYR A 118 12.83 17.25 -0.82
CA TYR A 118 13.36 18.17 -1.82
C TYR A 118 13.23 19.63 -1.36
N LYS A 119 12.05 20.01 -0.85
CA LYS A 119 11.82 21.36 -0.30
C LYS A 119 12.64 21.65 0.96
N ASN A 120 12.94 20.64 1.76
CA ASN A 120 13.69 20.78 3.03
C ASN A 120 15.21 20.52 2.87
N GLY A 121 15.77 20.79 1.69
CA GLY A 121 17.22 20.65 1.44
C GLY A 121 17.74 19.21 1.55
N GLY A 122 16.90 18.23 1.21
CA GLY A 122 17.20 16.79 1.30
C GLY A 122 17.01 16.18 2.68
N LYS A 123 16.70 16.98 3.71
CA LYS A 123 16.51 16.52 5.10
C LYS A 123 15.07 16.07 5.35
N VAL A 124 14.90 15.11 6.26
CA VAL A 124 13.57 14.79 6.81
C VAL A 124 13.02 15.99 7.57
N VAL A 125 11.73 16.26 7.44
CA VAL A 125 11.03 17.31 8.18
C VAL A 125 10.75 16.84 9.61
N PHE A 126 10.40 15.56 9.79
CA PHE A 126 10.12 14.95 11.08
C PHE A 126 10.54 13.48 11.12
N PHE A 127 10.61 12.92 12.33
CA PHE A 127 11.03 11.54 12.54
C PHE A 127 10.06 10.54 11.90
N TYR A 128 10.58 9.47 11.30
CA TYR A 128 9.80 8.46 10.55
C TYR A 128 8.89 8.99 9.43
N GLN A 129 9.17 10.16 8.85
CA GLN A 129 8.38 10.75 7.74
C GLN A 129 7.99 9.74 6.64
N LYS A 130 8.92 8.88 6.22
CA LYS A 130 8.71 7.86 5.18
C LYS A 130 7.71 6.74 5.55
N VAL A 131 7.41 6.57 6.84
CA VAL A 131 6.44 5.59 7.38
C VAL A 131 5.12 6.30 7.67
N ILE A 132 5.21 7.43 8.36
CA ILE A 132 4.06 8.19 8.83
C ILE A 132 3.23 8.71 7.65
N ILE A 133 3.86 9.25 6.60
CA ILE A 133 3.11 9.79 5.45
C ILE A 133 2.28 8.69 4.75
N PRO A 134 2.86 7.53 4.34
CA PRO A 134 2.04 6.47 3.74
C PRO A 134 0.97 5.90 4.66
N VAL A 135 1.29 5.66 5.94
CA VAL A 135 0.31 5.10 6.89
C VAL A 135 -0.84 6.09 7.12
N LEU A 136 -0.54 7.38 7.32
CA LEU A 136 -1.59 8.40 7.47
C LEU A 136 -2.45 8.50 6.22
N MET A 137 -1.86 8.49 5.02
CA MET A 137 -2.63 8.52 3.78
C MET A 137 -3.54 7.29 3.61
N LEU A 138 -3.06 6.09 3.95
CA LEU A 138 -3.89 4.89 3.94
C LEU A 138 -5.03 4.99 4.97
N VAL A 139 -4.74 5.45 6.19
CA VAL A 139 -5.76 5.61 7.25
C VAL A 139 -6.81 6.64 6.84
N VAL A 140 -6.42 7.82 6.35
CA VAL A 140 -7.34 8.85 5.87
C VAL A 140 -8.22 8.29 4.76
N THR A 141 -7.63 7.59 3.80
CA THR A 141 -8.37 6.95 2.70
C THR A 141 -9.35 5.91 3.22
N THR A 142 -8.94 5.07 4.16
CA THR A 142 -9.78 4.06 4.81
C THR A 142 -10.97 4.70 5.52
N VAL A 143 -10.74 5.79 6.26
CA VAL A 143 -11.80 6.52 6.96
C VAL A 143 -12.79 7.14 5.98
N LEU A 144 -12.30 7.80 4.92
CA LEU A 144 -13.16 8.38 3.88
C LEU A 144 -14.04 7.33 3.21
N PHE A 145 -13.47 6.19 2.82
CA PHE A 145 -14.23 5.10 2.23
C PHE A 145 -15.17 4.41 3.21
N SER A 146 -14.83 4.35 4.50
CA SER A 146 -15.72 3.84 5.54
C SER A 146 -16.97 4.69 5.70
N PHE A 147 -16.86 6.02 5.64
CA PHE A 147 -18.02 6.92 5.62
C PHE A 147 -18.86 6.74 4.36
N LEU A 148 -18.21 6.65 3.19
CA LEU A 148 -18.89 6.39 1.91
C LEU A 148 -19.67 5.07 1.90
N LEU A 149 -19.13 4.02 2.53
CA LEU A 149 -19.80 2.73 2.65
C LEU A 149 -21.00 2.78 3.61
N LYS A 150 -20.94 3.58 4.68
CA LYS A 150 -22.07 3.74 5.62
C LYS A 150 -23.24 4.56 5.06
N ILE A 151 -22.98 5.45 4.09
CA ILE A 151 -24.00 6.32 3.50
C ILE A 151 -24.88 5.56 2.49
N LYS A 152 -24.44 4.38 2.03
CA LYS A 152 -25.08 3.60 0.97
C LYS A 152 -25.68 2.32 1.51
#